data_AF-A0AAD1KCF6-F1
#
_entry.id   AF-A0AAD1KCF6-F1
#
_cell.length_a   1.000
_cell.length_b   1.000
_cell.length_c   1.000
_cell.angle_alpha   90.00
_cell.angle_beta   90.00
_cell.angle_gamma   90.00
#
_symmetry.space_group_name_H-M   'P 1'
#
loop_
_entity.id
_entity.type
_entity.pdbx_description
1 polymer ?
#
loop_
_entity_poly.entity_id
_entity_poly.type
_entity_poly.pdbx_seq_one_letter_code
_entity_poly.pdbx_strand_id
1 'polypeptide(L)' 'MTKSKTPMTSQAAARIQSSTAKQNGGTVTKGSFSARAQSSAANNSNTKGGK' A
#
# COMPACT_ATOMS: atom_id res chain seq x y z
N MET A 1 -10.42 2.92 24.62
CA MET A 1 -9.01 2.66 24.25
C MET A 1 -8.86 2.83 22.74
N THR A 2 -8.19 3.87 22.26
CA THR A 2 -7.93 4.07 20.83
C THR A 2 -6.84 3.07 20.40
N LYS A 3 -7.22 2.08 19.58
CA LYS A 3 -6.28 1.12 19.00
C LYS A 3 -5.27 1.89 18.13
N SER A 4 -4.00 1.91 18.51
CA SER A 4 -2.91 2.44 17.69
C SER A 4 -2.95 1.77 16.32
N LYS A 5 -3.35 2.50 15.28
CA LYS A 5 -3.35 2.01 13.90
C LYS A 5 -1.92 2.09 13.39
N THR A 6 -1.36 0.97 12.95
CA THR A 6 -0.10 0.96 12.20
C THR A 6 -0.40 1.46 10.78
N PRO A 7 0.10 2.65 10.40
CA PRO A 7 -0.21 3.21 9.10
C PRO A 7 0.57 2.49 8.00
N MET A 8 -0.04 2.36 6.81
CA MET A 8 0.64 1.76 5.67
C MET A 8 1.73 2.70 5.13
N THR A 9 2.95 2.21 5.00
CA THR A 9 4.09 2.98 4.46
C THR A 9 4.31 2.68 2.99
N SER A 10 4.91 3.62 2.25
CA SER A 10 5.26 3.43 0.84
C SER A 10 6.19 2.22 0.63
N GLN A 11 7.12 1.99 1.57
CA GLN A 11 8.02 0.82 1.53
C GLN A 11 7.25 -0.50 1.68
N ALA A 12 6.28 -0.56 2.60
CA ALA A 12 5.43 -1.74 2.76
C ALA A 12 4.58 -1.99 1.51
N ALA A 13 3.97 -0.93 0.94
CA ALA A 13 3.20 -1.02 -0.29
C ALA A 13 4.05 -1.49 -1.49
N ALA A 14 5.29 -1.03 -1.62
CA ALA A 14 6.20 -1.47 -2.67
C ALA A 14 6.54 -2.97 -2.57
N ARG A 15 6.77 -3.49 -1.35
CA ARG A 15 6.97 -4.93 -1.13
C ARG A 15 5.75 -5.74 -1.52
N ILE A 16 4.56 -5.26 -1.13
CA ILE A 16 3.28 -5.92 -1.46
C ILE A 16 3.08 -5.93 -2.98
N GLN A 17 3.31 -4.80 -3.66
CA GLN A 17 3.19 -4.69 -5.12
C GLN A 17 4.18 -5.62 -5.84
N SER A 18 5.44 -5.66 -5.42
CA SER A 18 6.46 -6.53 -6.03
C SER A 18 6.08 -8.01 -5.92
N SER A 19 5.67 -8.46 -4.73
CA SER A 19 5.26 -9.86 -4.51
C SER A 19 4.06 -10.24 -5.37
N THR A 20 3.06 -9.36 -5.48
CA THR A 20 1.87 -9.60 -6.29
C THR A 20 2.16 -9.56 -7.79
N ALA A 21 2.95 -8.59 -8.25
CA ALA A 21 3.34 -8.50 -9.65
C ALA A 21 4.11 -9.76 -10.08
N LYS A 22 5.03 -10.26 -9.26
CA LYS A 22 5.75 -11.52 -9.53
C LYS A 22 4.81 -12.73 -9.68
N GLN A 23 3.71 -12.76 -8.93
CA GLN A 23 2.73 -13.84 -8.99
C GLN A 23 1.73 -13.71 -10.14
N ASN A 24 1.49 -12.49 -10.64
CA ASN A 24 0.46 -12.18 -11.64
C ASN A 24 1.05 -11.68 -12.96
N GLY A 25 2.25 -12.16 -13.34
CA GLY A 25 2.87 -11.84 -14.63
C GLY A 25 3.20 -10.36 -14.83
N GLY A 26 3.55 -9.65 -13.75
CA GLY A 26 3.89 -8.23 -13.75
C GLY A 26 2.72 -7.29 -13.44
N THR A 27 1.52 -7.81 -13.18
CA THR A 27 0.32 -6.98 -12.99
C THR A 27 -0.21 -7.01 -11.56
N VAL A 28 -0.99 -6.00 -11.19
CA VAL A 28 -1.74 -5.96 -9.93
C VAL A 28 -3.21 -5.82 -10.27
N THR A 29 -4.02 -6.81 -9.90
CA THR A 29 -5.46 -6.81 -10.18
C THR A 29 -6.16 -5.71 -9.39
N LYS A 30 -7.07 -4.99 -10.03
CA LYS A 30 -7.91 -3.98 -9.37
C LYS A 30 -8.75 -4.62 -8.27
N GLY A 31 -8.84 -3.95 -7.12
CA GLY A 31 -9.59 -4.46 -5.96
C GLY A 31 -8.84 -5.50 -5.11
N SER A 32 -7.66 -5.95 -5.55
CA SER A 32 -6.78 -6.79 -4.74
C SER A 32 -6.28 -6.05 -3.49
N PHE A 33 -5.81 -6.83 -2.51
CA PHE A 33 -5.16 -6.29 -1.32
C PHE A 33 -4.02 -5.34 -1.68
N SER A 34 -3.24 -5.65 -2.72
CA SER A 34 -2.10 -4.85 -3.17
C SER A 34 -2.52 -3.50 -3.73
N ALA A 35 -3.62 -3.45 -4.47
CA ALA A 35 -4.21 -2.18 -4.90
C ALA A 35 -4.65 -1.33 -3.70
N ARG A 36 -5.31 -1.93 -2.71
CA ARG A 36 -5.71 -1.24 -1.46
C ARG A 36 -4.50 -0.77 -0.66
N ALA A 37 -3.43 -1.55 -0.65
CA ALA A 37 -2.20 -1.23 0.06
C ALA A 37 -1.51 0.00 -0.54
N GLN A 38 -1.44 0.08 -1.87
CA GLN A 38 -0.92 1.25 -2.57
C GLN A 38 -1.78 2.49 -2.31
N SER A 39 -3.12 2.37 -2.38
CA SER A 39 -4.02 3.49 -2.04
C SER A 39 -3.85 3.96 -0.60
N SER A 40 -3.71 3.04 0.35
CA SER A 40 -3.50 3.38 1.76
C SER A 40 -2.16 4.05 2.00
N ALA A 41 -1.08 3.59 1.34
CA ALA A 41 0.21 4.26 1.37
C ALA A 41 0.14 5.67 0.77
N ALA A 42 -0.49 5.85 -0.38
CA ALA A 42 -0.65 7.17 -1.02
C ALA A 42 -1.43 8.14 -0.12
N ASN A 43 -2.54 7.69 0.46
CA ASN A 43 -3.36 8.50 1.38
C ASN A 43 -2.62 8.84 2.67
N ASN A 44 -1.81 7.93 3.20
CA ASN A 44 -1.01 8.17 4.40
C ASN A 44 0.29 8.94 4.11
N SER A 45 0.79 8.92 2.87
CA SER A 45 1.82 9.86 2.43
C SER A 45 1.28 11.29 2.37
N ASN A 46 0.03 11.47 1.94
CA ASN A 46 -0.63 12.78 1.97
C ASN A 46 -0.79 13.35 3.39
N THR A 47 -0.90 12.48 4.41
CA THR A 47 -0.95 12.92 5.82
C THR A 47 0.41 13.06 6.51
N LYS A 48 1.52 12.63 5.86
CA LYS A 48 2.89 12.75 6.41
C LYS A 48 3.88 13.52 5.52
N GLY A 49 3.46 14.04 4.37
CA GLY A 49 4.37 14.62 3.38
C GLY A 49 3.76 15.66 2.44
N GLY A 50 2.70 16.36 2.87
CA GLY A 50 2.31 17.61 2.22
C GLY A 50 3.23 18.73 2.70
N LYS A 51 4.24 19.09 1.90
CA LYS A 51 4.86 20.41 1.92
C LYS A 51 4.54 21.09 0.59
#